data_AF-A0AB34L1I9-F1
#
_entry.id   AF-A0AB34L1I9-F1
#
_cell.length_a   1.000
_cell.length_b   1.000
_cell.length_c   1.000
_cell.angle_alpha   90.00
_cell.angle_beta   90.00
_cell.angle_gamma   90.00
#
_symmetry.space_group_name_H-M   'P 1'
#
loop_
_entity.id
_entity.type
_entity.pdbx_description
1 polymer ?
#
loop_
_entity_poly.entity_id
_entity_poly.type
_entity_poly.pdbx_seq_one_letter_code
_entity_poly.pdbx_strand_id
1 'polypeptide(L)'
;MPSSCKDIRAALATCLQQSDCVMVHRNTPADCLRPPLKDTLPTQCLQLIRGYGECKRGLVDMRKRFRGNKPISTSKELEGESGGQLYAGKSAYEGSGPRGSDGRDDAEYEKYVRNDGIEDVRKK
;
A
#
# COMPACT_ATOMS: atom_id res chain seq x y z
N MET A 1 -11.09 -14.28 -10.76
CA MET A 1 -11.67 -13.24 -11.64
C MET A 1 -11.78 -11.97 -10.81
N PRO A 2 -11.43 -10.77 -11.34
CA PRO A 2 -11.19 -9.60 -10.52
C PRO A 2 -12.46 -9.34 -9.70
N SER A 3 -12.34 -9.38 -8.38
CA SER A 3 -13.44 -9.22 -7.44
C SER A 3 -14.14 -7.90 -7.75
N SER A 4 -15.21 -7.98 -8.53
CA SER A 4 -16.12 -6.87 -8.75
C SER A 4 -16.45 -6.31 -7.38
N CYS A 5 -16.38 -4.99 -7.18
CA CYS A 5 -16.48 -4.27 -5.88
C CYS A 5 -17.70 -4.61 -4.98
N LYS A 6 -18.46 -5.65 -5.29
CA LYS A 6 -19.51 -6.33 -4.53
C LYS A 6 -19.12 -6.56 -3.07
N ASP A 7 -17.93 -7.09 -2.78
CA ASP A 7 -17.55 -7.42 -1.40
C ASP A 7 -17.41 -6.16 -0.55
N ILE A 8 -16.74 -5.14 -1.09
CA ILE A 8 -16.62 -3.81 -0.44
C ILE A 8 -17.98 -3.13 -0.35
N ARG A 9 -18.84 -3.28 -1.36
CA ARG A 9 -20.21 -2.74 -1.34
C ARG A 9 -21.05 -3.39 -0.24
N ALA A 10 -20.94 -4.71 -0.06
CA ALA A 10 -21.64 -5.44 0.99
C ALA A 10 -21.14 -5.03 2.38
N ALA A 11 -19.82 -4.90 2.56
CA ALA A 11 -19.23 -4.39 3.79
C ALA A 11 -19.70 -2.95 4.10
N LEU A 12 -19.72 -2.07 3.09
CA LEU A 12 -20.18 -0.69 3.24
C LEU A 12 -21.67 -0.62 3.59
N ALA A 13 -22.51 -1.45 2.97
CA ALA A 13 -23.93 -1.53 3.30
C ALA A 13 -24.14 -1.96 4.76
N THR A 14 -23.39 -2.95 5.22
CA THR A 14 -23.42 -3.42 6.62
C THR A 14 -22.99 -2.30 7.58
N CYS A 15 -21.92 -1.58 7.24
CA CYS A 15 -21.43 -0.45 8.04
C CYS A 15 -22.47 0.67 8.15
N LEU A 16 -23.13 1.03 7.04
CA LEU A 16 -24.17 2.06 7.04
C LEU A 16 -25.39 1.65 7.86
N GLN A 17 -25.79 0.37 7.81
CA GLN A 17 -26.89 -0.15 8.63
C GLN A 17 -26.62 -0.05 10.14
N GLN A 18 -25.36 -0.15 10.56
CA GLN A 18 -24.96 -0.01 11.97
C GLN A 18 -24.74 1.44 12.39
N SER A 19 -24.56 2.35 11.42
CA SER A 19 -24.26 3.76 11.70
C SER A 19 -25.48 4.56 12.16
N ASP A 20 -25.23 5.58 12.98
CA ASP A 20 -26.26 6.48 13.51
C ASP A 20 -27.04 7.22 12.42
N CYS A 21 -26.43 7.45 11.25
CA CYS A 21 -27.10 8.10 10.12
C CYS A 21 -28.36 7.35 9.65
N VAL A 22 -28.32 6.00 9.67
CA VAL A 22 -29.46 5.17 9.27
C VAL A 22 -30.28 4.75 10.49
N MET A 23 -29.63 4.41 11.61
CA MET A 23 -30.32 3.93 12.81
C MET A 23 -31.09 5.02 13.57
N VAL A 24 -30.45 6.18 13.79
CA VAL A 24 -30.99 7.28 14.59
C VAL A 24 -31.73 8.26 13.69
N HIS A 25 -31.07 8.74 12.63
CA HIS A 25 -31.63 9.78 11.77
C HIS A 25 -32.55 9.24 10.66
N ARG A 26 -32.63 7.92 10.46
CA ARG A 26 -33.49 7.25 9.46
C ARG A 26 -33.31 7.77 8.04
N ASN A 27 -32.12 8.27 7.72
CA ASN A 27 -31.80 8.70 6.37
C ASN A 27 -31.59 7.50 5.45
N THR A 28 -31.75 7.71 4.15
CA THR A 28 -31.40 6.67 3.19
C THR A 28 -29.87 6.49 3.19
N PRO A 29 -29.36 5.26 2.98
CA PRO A 29 -27.92 5.02 2.89
C PRO A 29 -27.23 5.88 1.81
N ALA A 30 -27.97 6.27 0.76
CA ALA A 30 -27.47 7.15 -0.29
C ALA A 30 -27.27 8.60 0.20
N ASP A 31 -28.14 9.09 1.08
CA ASP A 31 -28.03 10.44 1.66
C ASP A 31 -26.93 10.52 2.70
N CYS A 32 -26.67 9.43 3.43
CA CYS A 32 -25.52 9.34 4.36
C CYS A 32 -24.17 9.48 3.66
N LEU A 33 -24.08 9.19 2.36
CA LEU A 33 -22.83 9.32 1.58
C LEU A 33 -22.60 10.75 1.05
N ARG A 34 -23.59 11.65 1.18
CA ARG A 34 -23.50 13.03 0.72
C ARG A 34 -23.03 13.94 1.86
N PRO A 35 -22.25 15.00 1.55
CA PRO A 35 -22.00 16.06 2.53
C PRO A 35 -23.32 16.76 2.88
N PRO A 36 -23.56 17.14 4.15
CA PRO A 36 -22.64 17.17 5.30
C PRO A 36 -22.62 15.89 6.17
N LEU A 37 -23.52 14.94 5.93
CA LEU A 37 -23.68 13.75 6.80
C LEU A 37 -22.53 12.75 6.66
N LYS A 38 -21.81 12.78 5.53
CA LYS A 38 -20.64 11.90 5.32
C LYS A 38 -19.61 12.04 6.44
N ASP A 39 -19.45 13.23 7.01
CA ASP A 39 -18.37 13.57 7.94
C ASP A 39 -18.71 13.15 9.39
N THR A 40 -19.98 12.86 9.67
CA THR A 40 -20.44 12.34 10.98
C THR A 40 -20.39 10.82 11.06
N LEU A 41 -20.09 10.13 9.95
CA LEU A 41 -19.97 8.67 9.92
C LEU A 41 -18.74 8.16 10.69
N PRO A 42 -18.80 6.95 11.27
CA PRO A 42 -17.66 6.37 11.94
C PRO A 42 -16.50 6.12 10.97
N THR A 43 -15.27 6.15 11.50
CA THR A 43 -14.02 6.01 10.73
C THR A 43 -13.97 4.74 9.88
N GLN A 44 -14.56 3.65 10.37
CA GLN A 44 -14.68 2.40 9.63
C GLN A 44 -15.49 2.56 8.33
N CYS A 45 -16.63 3.24 8.37
CA CYS A 45 -17.43 3.50 7.17
C CYS A 45 -16.70 4.46 6.22
N LEU A 46 -15.99 5.45 6.74
CA LEU A 46 -15.18 6.37 5.93
C LEU A 46 -14.06 5.64 5.16
N GLN A 47 -13.40 4.66 5.78
CA GLN A 47 -12.42 3.81 5.12
C GLN A 47 -13.05 2.98 3.98
N LEU A 48 -14.21 2.37 4.24
CA LEU A 48 -14.94 1.60 3.22
C LEU A 48 -15.40 2.48 2.05
N ILE A 49 -15.80 3.73 2.31
CA ILE A 49 -16.17 4.70 1.26
C ILE A 49 -14.97 5.02 0.36
N ARG A 50 -13.79 5.26 0.95
CA ARG A 50 -12.55 5.49 0.20
C ARG A 50 -12.19 4.27 -0.65
N GLY A 51 -12.16 3.08 -0.03
CA GLY A 51 -11.88 1.82 -0.73
C GLY A 51 -12.88 1.49 -1.84
N TYR A 52 -14.17 1.79 -1.65
CA TYR A 52 -15.19 1.63 -2.69
C TYR A 52 -14.97 2.59 -3.87
N GLY A 53 -14.58 3.85 -3.58
CA GLY A 53 -14.23 4.83 -4.60
C GLY A 53 -13.00 4.42 -5.42
N GLU A 54 -11.96 3.90 -4.77
CA GLU A 54 -10.76 3.37 -5.43
C GLU A 54 -11.07 2.13 -6.26
N CYS A 55 -11.88 1.22 -5.73
CA CYS A 55 -12.30 0.03 -6.45
C CYS A 55 -13.07 0.39 -7.73
N LYS A 56 -14.00 1.34 -7.64
CA LYS A 56 -14.76 1.81 -8.81
C LYS A 56 -13.87 2.52 -9.84
N ARG A 57 -12.90 3.32 -9.39
CA ARG A 57 -11.89 3.94 -10.27
C ARG A 57 -11.05 2.89 -10.98
N GLY A 58 -10.63 1.82 -10.27
CA GLY A 58 -9.86 0.73 -10.84
C GLY A 58 -10.60 -0.11 -11.88
N LEU A 59 -11.93 -0.21 -11.80
CA LEU A 59 -12.74 -0.86 -12.83
C LEU A 59 -12.81 -0.03 -14.12
N VAL A 60 -12.86 1.30 -14.00
CA VAL A 60 -12.93 2.20 -15.16
C VAL A 60 -11.57 2.34 -15.83
N ASP A 61 -10.47 2.33 -15.07
CA ASP A 61 -9.10 2.47 -15.56
C ASP A 61 -8.64 1.28 -16.42
N MET A 62 -8.41 1.54 -17.71
CA MET A 62 -7.95 0.56 -18.70
C MET A 62 -6.63 -0.12 -18.30
N ARG A 63 -5.73 0.61 -17.61
CA ARG A 63 -4.42 0.08 -17.19
C ARG A 63 -4.54 -1.03 -16.14
N LYS A 64 -5.60 -0.98 -15.33
CA LYS A 64 -5.86 -1.94 -14.24
C LYS A 64 -6.75 -3.11 -14.66
N ARG A 65 -7.37 -3.05 -15.85
CA ARG A 65 -8.19 -4.16 -16.40
C ARG A 65 -7.37 -5.42 -16.70
N PHE A 66 -6.12 -5.26 -17.12
CA PHE A 66 -5.24 -6.40 -17.47
C PHE A 66 -4.61 -7.07 -16.25
N ARG A 67 -4.23 -6.28 -15.23
CA ARG A 67 -3.58 -6.80 -14.01
C ARG A 67 -4.58 -7.19 -12.92
N GLY A 68 -5.85 -6.82 -13.09
CA GLY A 68 -6.88 -6.97 -12.08
C GLY A 68 -6.80 -5.87 -11.03
N ASN A 69 -7.96 -5.54 -10.45
CA ASN A 69 -8.00 -4.61 -9.32
C ASN A 69 -7.43 -5.32 -8.09
N LYS A 70 -6.52 -4.67 -7.34
CA LYS A 70 -5.97 -5.24 -6.10
C LYS A 70 -7.12 -5.55 -5.13
N PRO A 71 -7.20 -6.76 -4.55
CA PRO A 71 -8.24 -7.04 -3.58
C PRO A 71 -8.01 -6.17 -2.34
N ILE A 72 -9.05 -5.47 -1.89
CA ILE A 72 -9.11 -4.83 -0.56
C ILE A 72 -9.39 -5.91 0.51
N SER A 73 -8.80 -7.10 0.35
CA SER A 73 -8.79 -8.10 1.42
C SER A 73 -7.82 -7.59 2.48
N THR A 74 -8.39 -6.97 3.51
CA THR A 74 -7.92 -6.98 4.89
C THR A 74 -6.41 -6.78 5.10
N SER A 75 -6.06 -5.61 5.65
CA SER A 75 -4.83 -5.42 6.44
C SER A 75 -3.53 -5.82 5.74
N LYS A 76 -3.13 -5.08 4.71
CA LYS A 76 -1.71 -4.97 4.32
C LYS A 76 -1.16 -3.57 4.55
N GLU A 77 -1.76 -2.84 5.50
CA GLU A 77 -1.24 -1.55 5.98
C GLU A 77 -0.69 -1.66 7.42
N LEU A 78 -0.84 -2.82 8.07
CA LEU A 78 -0.26 -3.10 9.39
C LEU A 78 0.96 -4.03 9.35
N GLU A 79 1.19 -4.72 8.23
CA GLU A 79 2.49 -5.34 7.98
C GLU A 79 3.18 -4.44 6.96
N GLY A 80 4.22 -3.74 7.42
CA GLY A 80 5.09 -2.94 6.58
C GLY A 80 5.41 -3.75 5.34
N GLU A 81 4.92 -3.27 4.20
CA GLU A 81 5.21 -3.85 2.92
C GLU A 81 6.71 -3.67 2.70
N SER A 82 7.49 -4.69 3.10
CA SER A 82 8.88 -4.84 2.70
C SER A 82 8.86 -4.78 1.19
N GLY A 83 9.26 -3.62 0.66
CA GLY A 83 9.35 -3.38 -0.77
C GLY A 83 10.17 -4.51 -1.38
N GLY A 84 9.47 -5.46 -2.00
CA GLY A 84 10.11 -6.53 -2.75
C GLY A 84 10.92 -5.87 -3.83
N GLN A 85 12.24 -5.91 -3.68
CA GLN A 85 13.16 -5.35 -4.66
C GLN A 85 12.89 -6.08 -5.97
N LEU A 86 12.45 -5.35 -6.99
CA LEU A 86 12.17 -5.89 -8.33
C LEU A 86 13.44 -6.27 -9.10
N TYR A 87 14.60 -6.09 -8.47
CA TYR A 87 15.89 -6.52 -8.97
C TYR A 87 16.69 -7.09 -7.80
N ALA A 88 17.48 -8.12 -8.06
CA ALA A 88 18.19 -8.95 -7.08
C ALA A 88 19.25 -8.19 -6.25
N GLY A 89 18.82 -7.22 -5.44
CA GLY A 89 19.64 -6.53 -4.44
C GLY A 89 19.29 -7.05 -3.05
N LYS A 90 20.31 -7.47 -2.31
CA LYS A 90 20.17 -7.69 -0.86
C LYS A 90 20.01 -6.33 -0.16
N SER A 91 19.34 -6.29 0.98
CA SER A 91 19.04 -5.05 1.69
C SER A 91 20.33 -4.37 2.20
N ALA A 92 20.34 -3.04 2.20
CA ALA A 92 21.50 -2.22 2.56
C ALA A 92 21.80 -2.15 4.07
N TYR A 93 21.11 -2.91 4.93
CA TYR A 93 21.34 -2.90 6.38
C TYR A 93 21.90 -4.21 6.95
N GLU A 94 22.17 -5.21 6.13
CA GLU A 94 22.75 -6.48 6.57
C GLU A 94 24.28 -6.44 6.42
N GLY A 95 24.93 -5.64 7.26
CA GLY A 95 26.37 -5.62 7.41
C GLY A 95 26.77 -5.95 8.84
N SER A 96 27.31 -7.14 9.08
CA SER A 96 28.47 -7.35 9.97
C SER A 96 28.89 -8.82 10.02
N GLY A 97 30.00 -9.13 9.36
CA GLY A 97 30.73 -10.37 9.56
C GLY A 97 31.40 -10.89 8.28
N PRO A 98 32.72 -11.16 8.29
CA PRO A 98 33.39 -11.73 7.14
C PRO A 98 32.98 -13.21 7.04
N ARG A 99 32.35 -13.60 5.93
CA ARG A 99 32.25 -15.01 5.55
C ARG A 99 33.04 -15.20 4.27
N GLY A 100 34.15 -15.92 4.43
CA GLY A 100 35.11 -16.20 3.39
C GLY A 100 34.66 -17.28 2.40
N SER A 101 35.47 -17.31 1.34
CA SER A 101 35.62 -18.29 0.25
C SER A 101 34.39 -18.58 -0.60
N ASP A 102 34.35 -17.98 -1.80
CA ASP A 102 34.78 -18.71 -3.00
C ASP A 102 35.03 -17.77 -4.19
N GLY A 103 36.25 -17.84 -4.73
CA GLY A 103 36.52 -17.64 -6.16
C GLY A 103 36.50 -16.21 -6.73
N ARG A 104 37.71 -15.60 -6.75
CA ARG A 104 38.21 -14.71 -7.80
C ARG A 104 37.61 -13.30 -7.86
N ASP A 105 38.26 -12.37 -7.18
CA ASP A 105 38.47 -10.99 -7.64
C ASP A 105 39.45 -10.31 -6.68
N ASP A 106 40.74 -10.28 -7.03
CA ASP A 106 41.76 -9.45 -6.37
C ASP A 106 41.56 -7.97 -6.76
N ALA A 107 40.34 -7.47 -6.53
CA ALA A 107 39.97 -6.10 -6.79
C ALA A 107 40.65 -5.21 -5.75
N GLU A 108 41.78 -4.61 -6.10
CA GLU A 108 42.44 -3.61 -5.28
C GLU A 108 41.51 -2.39 -5.16
N TYR A 109 41.15 -2.02 -3.94
CA TYR A 109 40.31 -0.85 -3.67
C TYR A 109 41.18 0.30 -3.16
N GLU A 110 41.04 1.48 -3.75
CA GLU A 110 41.72 2.70 -3.29
C GLU A 110 40.76 3.66 -2.58
N LYS A 111 41.28 4.38 -1.59
CA LYS A 111 40.53 5.42 -0.87
C LYS A 111 40.73 6.74 -1.57
N TYR A 112 39.64 7.48 -1.80
CA TYR A 112 39.70 8.85 -2.28
C TYR A 112 38.86 9.77 -1.41
N VAL A 113 39.29 11.02 -1.31
CA VAL A 113 38.57 12.06 -0.56
C VAL A 113 37.72 12.83 -1.56
N ARG A 114 36.39 12.88 -1.33
CA ARG A 114 35.50 13.75 -2.11
C ARG A 114 35.80 15.23 -1.83
N ASN A 115 35.37 16.12 -2.71
CA ASN A 115 35.49 17.57 -2.49
C ASN A 115 34.82 18.05 -1.19
N ASP A 116 33.89 17.25 -0.65
CA ASP A 116 33.18 17.49 0.61
C ASP A 116 33.95 16.98 1.85
N GLY A 117 35.17 16.46 1.68
CA GLY A 117 36.04 15.98 2.78
C GLY A 117 35.73 14.58 3.31
N ILE A 118 34.79 13.85 2.70
CA ILE A 118 34.42 12.49 3.11
C ILE A 118 35.29 11.46 2.35
N GLU A 119 35.88 10.52 3.09
CA GLU A 119 36.62 9.38 2.55
C GLU A 119 35.67 8.29 2.05
N ASP A 120 35.74 7.96 0.77
CA ASP A 120 35.05 6.81 0.18
C ASP A 120 36.05 5.86 -0.49
N VAL A 121 35.58 4.64 -0.75
CA VAL A 121 36.38 3.57 -1.32
C VAL A 121 35.90 3.28 -2.75
N ARG A 122 36.81 3.29 -3.73
CA ARG A 122 36.52 2.92 -5.11
C ARG A 122 37.35 1.71 -5.53
N LYS A 123 36.76 0.81 -6.32
CA LYS A 123 37.48 -0.29 -6.98
C LYS A 123 38.43 0.32 -8.01
N LYS A 124 39.73 -0.04 -7.99
CA LYS A 124 40.65 0.29 -9.09
C LYS A 124 40.12 -0.25 -10.42
#